data_AF-A0A848UV32-F1
#
_entry.id   AF-A0A848UV32-F1
#
_cell.length_a   1.000
_cell.length_b   1.000
_cell.length_c   1.000
_cell.angle_alpha   90.00
_cell.angle_beta   90.00
_cell.angle_gamma   90.00
#
_symmetry.space_group_name_H-M   'P 1'
#
loop_
_entity.id
_entity.type
_entity.pdbx_description
1 polymer ?
#
loop_
_entity_poly.entity_id
_entity_poly.type
_entity_poly.pdbx_seq_one_letter_code
_entity_poly.pdbx_strand_id
1 'polypeptide(L)'
;MPKGKSEFSSRFIHVFRTLLPSPFAIAIVLTIATALLALLFGTFPDDSSKLKQLALWWEKGLWDKGLMVFALQAMIMLVLGHVLALTKPVAKLIDKVTKRFCNSTSSAAYTVTLLTVLAGLFNWGVGLIFGAIFARKVAEYAARSSIKLNYALIGAAGYSGLMVWH
;
A
#
# COMPACT_ATOMS: atom_id res chain seq x y z
N MET A 1 -4.48 26.39 3.41
CA MET A 1 -5.19 25.61 4.45
C MET A 1 -6.55 25.21 3.89
N PRO A 2 -6.83 23.95 3.53
CA PRO A 2 -8.10 23.63 2.90
C PRO A 2 -9.20 23.57 3.97
N LYS A 3 -10.12 24.51 3.87
CA LYS A 3 -11.40 24.54 4.59
C LYS A 3 -12.32 23.44 4.06
N GLY A 4 -13.05 22.78 4.98
CA GLY A 4 -14.27 22.03 4.68
C GLY A 4 -14.12 20.52 4.42
N LYS A 5 -13.82 19.73 5.46
CA LYS A 5 -14.30 18.33 5.48
C LYS A 5 -15.69 18.35 6.12
N SER A 6 -16.68 17.71 5.49
CA SER A 6 -17.99 17.56 6.12
C SER A 6 -17.84 16.83 7.47
N GLU A 7 -18.67 17.19 8.45
CA GLU A 7 -18.64 16.58 9.79
C GLU A 7 -18.80 15.05 9.72
N PHE A 8 -19.60 14.58 8.75
CA PHE A 8 -19.71 13.16 8.37
C PHE A 8 -18.38 12.53 7.95
N SER A 9 -17.63 13.16 7.04
CA SER A 9 -16.35 12.62 6.56
C SER A 9 -15.34 12.49 7.70
N SER A 10 -15.29 13.49 8.60
CA SER A 10 -14.40 13.48 9.75
C SER A 10 -14.77 12.38 10.75
N ARG A 11 -16.08 12.19 11.02
CA ARG A 11 -16.57 11.12 11.89
C ARG A 11 -16.32 9.73 11.31
N PHE A 12 -16.58 9.55 10.02
CA PHE A 12 -16.28 8.30 9.33
C PHE A 12 -14.79 7.96 9.39
N ILE A 13 -13.91 8.91 9.08
CA ILE A 13 -12.45 8.72 9.17
C ILE A 13 -12.02 8.38 10.60
N HIS A 14 -12.61 9.02 11.61
CA HIS A 14 -12.26 8.75 13.02
C HIS A 14 -12.67 7.33 13.43
N VAL A 15 -13.91 6.93 13.15
CA VAL A 15 -14.40 5.57 13.43
C VAL A 15 -13.56 4.54 12.71
N PHE A 16 -13.30 4.73 11.41
CA PHE A 16 -12.52 3.80 10.60
C PHE A 16 -11.08 3.64 11.09
N ARG A 17 -10.42 4.74 11.49
CA ARG A 17 -9.07 4.70 12.06
C ARG A 17 -9.00 4.00 13.42
N THR A 18 -10.05 4.12 14.24
CA THR A 18 -10.11 3.47 15.55
C THR A 18 -10.45 1.99 15.43
N LEU A 19 -11.23 1.60 14.40
CA LEU A 19 -11.65 0.22 14.18
C LEU A 19 -10.64 -0.64 13.41
N LEU A 20 -9.78 -0.04 12.59
CA LEU A 20 -8.79 -0.78 11.80
C LEU A 20 -7.41 -0.77 12.47
N PRO A 21 -7.07 -1.82 13.24
CA PRO A 21 -5.72 -2.00 13.75
C PRO A 21 -4.73 -2.17 12.59
N SER A 22 -3.44 -1.95 12.89
CA SER A 22 -2.40 -2.16 11.89
C SER A 22 -2.42 -3.61 11.37
N PRO A 23 -1.97 -3.87 10.13
CA PRO A 23 -1.92 -5.23 9.59
C PRO A 23 -1.17 -6.21 10.51
N PHE A 24 -0.11 -5.74 11.18
CA PHE A 24 0.63 -6.53 12.16
C PHE A 24 -0.21 -6.85 13.40
N ALA A 25 -0.94 -5.87 13.95
CA ALA A 25 -1.83 -6.11 15.07
C ALA A 25 -2.96 -7.10 14.72
N ILE A 26 -3.52 -7.01 13.50
CA ILE A 26 -4.47 -8.00 12.99
C ILE A 26 -3.84 -9.41 13.00
N ALA A 27 -2.60 -9.55 12.49
CA ALA A 27 -1.90 -10.83 12.47
C ALA A 27 -1.67 -11.42 13.87
N ILE A 28 -1.31 -10.59 14.86
CA ILE A 28 -1.14 -11.03 16.25
C ILE A 28 -2.48 -11.48 16.85
N VAL A 29 -3.55 -10.70 16.68
CA VAL A 29 -4.88 -11.05 17.17
C VAL A 29 -5.35 -12.37 16.56
N LEU A 30 -5.17 -12.55 15.25
CA LEU A 30 -5.51 -13.80 14.56
C LEU A 30 -4.65 -14.97 15.03
N THR A 31 -3.36 -14.75 15.31
CA THR A 31 -2.47 -15.80 15.85
C THR A 31 -2.95 -16.26 17.22
N ILE A 32 -3.28 -15.33 18.12
CA ILE A 32 -3.81 -15.66 19.45
C ILE A 32 -5.18 -16.33 19.34
N ALA A 33 -6.08 -15.80 18.49
CA ALA A 33 -7.41 -16.36 18.30
C ALA A 33 -7.35 -17.80 17.76
N THR A 34 -6.54 -18.05 16.73
CA THR A 34 -6.37 -19.40 16.18
C THR A 34 -5.67 -20.35 17.14
N ALA A 35 -4.72 -19.87 17.94
CA ALA A 35 -4.11 -20.64 19.03
C ALA A 35 -5.15 -21.07 20.09
N LEU A 36 -6.02 -20.15 20.52
CA LEU A 36 -7.10 -20.46 21.47
C LEU A 36 -8.10 -21.45 20.89
N LEU A 37 -8.51 -21.26 19.63
CA LEU A 37 -9.40 -22.21 18.94
C LEU A 37 -8.77 -23.60 18.83
N ALA A 38 -7.48 -23.69 18.52
CA ALA A 38 -6.76 -24.95 18.48
C ALA A 38 -6.68 -25.62 19.85
N LEU A 39 -6.50 -24.87 20.95
CA LEU A 39 -6.47 -25.43 22.30
C LEU A 39 -7.85 -25.92 22.78
N LEU A 40 -8.93 -25.21 22.39
CA LEU A 40 -10.29 -25.53 22.80
C LEU A 40 -10.91 -26.66 21.96
N PHE A 41 -10.63 -26.70 20.66
CA PHE A 41 -11.30 -27.59 19.71
C PHE A 41 -10.36 -28.53 18.94
N GLY A 42 -9.05 -28.35 19.06
CA GLY A 42 -8.06 -29.14 18.32
C GLY A 42 -7.75 -30.49 18.95
N THR A 43 -7.44 -31.46 18.10
CA THR A 43 -6.96 -32.79 18.49
C THR A 43 -5.45 -32.80 18.58
N PHE A 44 -4.90 -33.18 19.73
CA PHE A 44 -3.46 -33.25 19.96
C PHE A 44 -3.03 -34.71 20.14
N PRO A 45 -1.80 -35.08 19.75
CA PRO A 45 -1.24 -36.41 20.05
C PRO A 45 -1.14 -36.63 21.56
N ASP A 46 -1.56 -37.82 22.03
CA ASP A 46 -1.76 -38.14 23.46
C ASP A 46 -0.50 -37.97 24.33
N ASP A 47 0.68 -38.23 23.79
CA ASP A 47 1.97 -38.17 24.52
C ASP A 47 2.71 -36.83 24.40
N SER A 48 2.09 -35.79 23.83
CA SER A 48 2.75 -34.51 23.57
C SER A 48 2.20 -33.36 24.42
N SER A 49 3.09 -32.47 24.87
CA SER A 49 2.67 -31.20 25.46
C SER A 49 1.92 -30.38 24.40
N LYS A 50 0.63 -30.08 24.65
CA LYS A 50 -0.24 -29.33 23.72
C LYS A 50 0.38 -28.00 23.30
N LEU A 51 0.99 -27.26 24.23
CA LEU A 51 1.66 -25.99 23.94
C LEU A 51 2.88 -26.16 23.05
N LYS A 52 3.69 -27.21 23.29
CA LYS A 52 4.84 -27.53 22.44
C LYS A 52 4.40 -27.89 21.03
N GLN A 53 3.36 -28.72 20.91
CA GLN A 53 2.82 -29.12 19.61
C GLN A 53 2.24 -27.93 18.83
N LEU A 54 1.53 -27.03 19.53
CA LEU A 54 0.99 -25.80 18.94
C LEU A 54 2.11 -24.88 18.43
N ALA A 55 3.18 -24.69 19.21
CA ALA A 55 4.34 -23.91 18.79
C ALA A 55 5.00 -24.50 17.53
N LEU A 56 5.13 -25.83 17.47
CA LEU A 56 5.68 -26.53 16.29
C LEU A 56 4.80 -26.36 15.05
N TRP A 57 3.47 -26.41 15.18
CA TRP A 57 2.57 -26.16 14.05
C TRP A 57 2.63 -24.71 13.57
N TRP A 58 2.67 -23.76 14.51
CA TRP A 58 2.83 -22.34 14.17
C TRP A 58 4.15 -22.08 13.46
N GLU A 59 5.26 -22.63 13.98
CA GLU A 59 6.58 -22.56 13.35
C GLU A 59 6.54 -23.16 11.94
N LYS A 60 6.02 -24.39 11.79
CA LYS A 60 5.91 -25.06 10.49
C LYS A 60 5.08 -24.26 9.48
N GLY A 61 4.00 -23.62 9.92
CA GLY A 61 3.16 -22.78 9.06
C GLY A 61 3.86 -21.47 8.66
N LEU A 62 4.57 -20.84 9.59
CA LEU A 62 5.35 -19.62 9.33
C LEU A 62 6.47 -19.86 8.31
N TRP A 63 7.14 -21.01 8.41
CA TRP A 63 8.22 -21.43 7.52
C TRP A 63 7.73 -22.27 6.33
N ASP A 64 6.45 -22.18 5.98
CA ASP A 64 5.96 -22.79 4.75
C ASP A 64 6.73 -22.23 3.55
N LYS A 65 7.33 -23.13 2.76
CA LYS A 65 8.21 -22.74 1.65
C LYS A 65 7.48 -21.90 0.60
N GLY A 66 6.22 -22.22 0.31
CA GLY A 66 5.43 -21.50 -0.69
C GLY A 66 5.13 -20.07 -0.23
N LEU A 67 4.65 -19.93 1.01
CA LEU A 67 4.37 -18.62 1.62
C LEU A 67 5.63 -17.77 1.75
N MET A 68 6.77 -18.36 2.12
CA MET A 68 8.05 -17.65 2.20
C MET A 68 8.50 -17.12 0.84
N VAL A 69 8.45 -17.95 -0.21
CA VAL A 69 8.82 -17.52 -1.57
C VAL A 69 7.92 -16.38 -2.02
N PHE A 70 6.60 -16.52 -1.82
CA PHE A 70 5.64 -15.46 -2.13
C PHE A 70 5.92 -14.17 -1.35
N ALA A 71 6.15 -14.25 -0.04
CA ALA A 71 6.43 -13.10 0.80
C ALA A 71 7.74 -12.40 0.40
N LEU A 72 8.80 -13.18 0.12
CA LEU A 72 10.07 -12.64 -0.33
C LEU A 72 9.96 -11.99 -1.71
N GLN A 73 9.25 -12.60 -2.64
CA GLN A 73 8.97 -12.02 -3.96
C GLN A 73 8.23 -10.68 -3.82
N ALA A 74 7.16 -10.64 -3.01
CA ALA A 74 6.41 -9.41 -2.76
C ALA A 74 7.28 -8.33 -2.09
N MET A 75 8.11 -8.71 -1.10
CA MET A 75 9.02 -7.81 -0.43
C MET A 75 10.03 -7.20 -1.41
N ILE A 76 10.70 -8.02 -2.23
CA ILE A 76 11.68 -7.56 -3.21
C ILE A 76 11.02 -6.65 -4.25
N MET A 77 9.83 -7.00 -4.75
CA MET A 77 9.10 -6.16 -5.71
C MET A 77 8.80 -4.76 -5.13
N LEU A 78 8.33 -4.68 -3.87
CA LEU A 78 8.06 -3.42 -3.20
C LEU A 78 9.32 -2.62 -2.90
N VAL A 79 10.38 -3.27 -2.40
CA VAL A 79 11.66 -2.62 -2.09
C VAL A 79 12.30 -2.08 -3.37
N LEU A 80 12.35 -2.88 -4.44
CA LEU A 80 12.86 -2.46 -5.73
C LEU A 80 12.06 -1.29 -6.29
N GLY A 81 10.72 -1.38 -6.23
CA GLY A 81 9.84 -0.29 -6.65
C GLY A 81 10.11 1.00 -5.89
N HIS A 82 10.31 0.89 -4.58
CA HIS A 82 10.65 2.03 -3.73
C HIS A 82 12.00 2.64 -4.06
N VAL A 83 13.05 1.82 -4.14
CA VAL A 83 14.41 2.27 -4.46
C VAL A 83 14.44 2.95 -5.83
N LEU A 84 13.84 2.33 -6.85
CA LEU A 84 13.77 2.87 -8.21
C LEU A 84 13.04 4.22 -8.24
N ALA A 85 11.88 4.31 -7.60
CA ALA A 85 11.06 5.52 -7.60
C ALA A 85 11.71 6.70 -6.86
N LEU A 86 12.63 6.44 -5.93
CA LEU A 86 13.38 7.46 -5.19
C LEU A 86 14.70 7.88 -5.84
N THR A 87 15.10 7.25 -6.94
CA THR A 87 16.35 7.63 -7.62
C THR A 87 16.31 9.07 -8.14
N LYS A 88 17.48 9.74 -8.15
CA LYS A 88 17.62 11.12 -8.67
C LYS A 88 17.08 11.29 -10.11
N PRO A 89 17.27 10.35 -11.05
CA PRO A 89 16.70 10.44 -12.40
C PRO A 89 15.18 10.46 -12.39
N VAL A 90 14.53 9.59 -11.60
CA VAL A 90 13.06 9.55 -11.50
C VAL A 90 12.52 10.82 -10.87
N ALA A 91 13.14 11.32 -9.81
CA ALA A 91 12.74 12.59 -9.20
C ALA A 91 12.83 13.76 -10.19
N LYS A 92 13.92 13.85 -10.99
CA LYS A 92 14.08 14.86 -12.04
C LYS A 92 13.03 14.72 -13.15
N LEU A 93 12.72 13.49 -13.56
CA LEU A 93 11.68 13.20 -14.54
C LEU A 93 10.31 13.68 -14.03
N ILE A 94 9.94 13.29 -12.81
CA ILE A 94 8.69 13.69 -12.16
C ILE A 94 8.59 15.22 -12.11
N ASP A 95 9.62 15.91 -11.66
CA ASP A 95 9.61 17.37 -11.57
C ASP A 95 9.44 18.03 -12.95
N LYS A 96 10.13 17.52 -13.98
CA LYS A 96 10.06 18.04 -15.35
C LYS A 96 8.67 17.83 -15.95
N VAL A 97 8.10 16.63 -15.79
CA VAL A 97 6.76 16.29 -16.28
C VAL A 97 5.70 17.11 -15.54
N THR A 98 5.81 17.20 -14.21
CA THR A 98 4.87 17.97 -13.37
C THR A 98 4.77 19.41 -13.84
N LYS A 99 5.90 20.10 -13.98
CA LYS A 99 5.94 21.51 -14.40
C LYS A 99 5.42 21.74 -15.82
N ARG A 100 5.55 20.75 -16.71
CA ARG A 100 5.17 20.89 -18.12
C ARG A 100 3.72 20.53 -18.38
N PHE A 101 3.19 19.51 -17.72
CA PHE A 101 1.92 18.90 -18.07
C PHE A 101 0.88 18.97 -16.95
N CYS A 102 1.24 19.22 -15.69
CA CYS A 102 0.28 19.17 -14.58
C CYS A 102 -0.27 20.57 -14.22
N ASN A 103 -0.79 21.29 -15.22
CA ASN A 103 -1.29 22.67 -15.07
C ASN A 103 -2.80 22.77 -14.78
N SER A 104 -3.53 21.66 -14.92
CA SER A 104 -4.98 21.57 -14.65
C SER A 104 -5.33 20.20 -14.07
N THR A 105 -6.52 20.07 -13.47
CA THR A 105 -6.97 18.79 -12.88
C THR A 105 -7.03 17.66 -13.89
N SER A 106 -7.57 17.89 -15.09
CA SER A 106 -7.67 16.87 -16.13
C SER A 106 -6.30 16.47 -16.66
N SER A 107 -5.43 17.44 -16.98
CA SER A 107 -4.11 17.16 -17.54
C SER A 107 -3.18 16.48 -16.52
N ALA A 108 -3.26 16.89 -15.25
CA ALA A 108 -2.57 16.22 -14.16
C ALA A 108 -3.07 14.78 -13.95
N ALA A 109 -4.39 14.56 -13.92
CA ALA A 109 -4.96 13.22 -13.76
C ALA A 109 -4.52 12.29 -14.91
N TYR A 110 -4.64 12.75 -16.16
CA TYR A 110 -4.18 12.01 -17.33
C TYR A 110 -2.69 11.65 -17.25
N THR A 111 -1.85 12.64 -16.95
CA THR A 111 -0.39 12.46 -16.93
C THR A 111 0.03 11.50 -15.81
N VAL A 112 -0.57 11.63 -14.62
CA VAL A 112 -0.31 10.75 -13.49
C VAL A 112 -0.76 9.33 -13.80
N THR A 113 -1.98 9.15 -14.33
CA THR A 113 -2.49 7.84 -14.74
C THR A 113 -1.58 7.19 -15.78
N LEU A 114 -1.26 7.90 -16.86
CA LEU A 114 -0.45 7.37 -17.95
C LEU A 114 0.93 6.90 -17.46
N LEU A 115 1.66 7.76 -16.75
CA LEU A 115 2.99 7.40 -16.27
C LEU A 115 2.96 6.33 -15.18
N THR A 116 1.94 6.32 -14.33
CA THR A 116 1.77 5.27 -13.33
C THR A 116 1.46 3.92 -13.97
N VAL A 117 0.62 3.89 -15.01
CA VAL A 117 0.34 2.68 -15.80
C VAL A 117 1.60 2.18 -16.48
N LEU A 118 2.37 3.06 -17.11
CA LEU A 118 3.66 2.70 -17.74
C LEU A 118 4.67 2.18 -16.72
N ALA A 119 4.76 2.80 -15.54
CA ALA A 119 5.60 2.32 -14.45
C ALA A 119 5.10 0.97 -13.90
N GLY A 120 3.78 0.80 -13.84
CA GLY A 120 3.10 -0.42 -13.46
C GLY A 120 3.47 -1.58 -14.38
N LEU A 121 3.54 -1.40 -15.70
CA LEU A 121 3.87 -2.48 -16.67
C LEU A 121 5.19 -3.22 -16.37
N PHE A 122 6.12 -2.63 -15.61
CA PHE A 122 7.33 -3.32 -15.19
C PHE A 122 7.08 -4.26 -14.01
N ASN A 123 6.42 -3.76 -12.96
CA ASN A 123 5.83 -4.56 -11.90
C ASN A 123 4.81 -3.72 -11.11
N TRP A 124 3.86 -4.40 -10.47
CA TRP A 124 2.80 -3.75 -9.70
C TRP A 124 3.34 -2.93 -8.50
N GLY A 125 4.45 -3.33 -7.89
CA GLY A 125 5.08 -2.62 -6.76
C GLY A 125 5.67 -1.25 -7.16
N VAL A 126 6.33 -1.18 -8.31
CA VAL A 126 6.84 0.06 -8.92
C VAL A 126 5.67 1.00 -9.22
N GLY A 127 4.62 0.49 -9.86
CA GLY A 127 3.41 1.28 -10.16
C GLY A 127 2.80 1.90 -8.90
N LEU A 128 2.64 1.10 -7.83
CA LEU A 128 2.10 1.55 -6.54
C LEU A 128 2.94 2.67 -5.92
N ILE A 129 4.25 2.46 -5.79
CA ILE A 129 5.12 3.44 -5.12
C ILE A 129 5.32 4.69 -5.99
N PHE A 130 5.55 4.51 -7.29
CA PHE A 130 5.71 5.62 -8.24
C PHE A 130 4.46 6.50 -8.29
N GLY A 131 3.27 5.90 -8.40
CA GLY A 131 2.00 6.64 -8.45
C GLY A 131 1.75 7.48 -7.21
N ALA A 132 2.00 6.91 -6.02
CA ALA A 132 1.88 7.64 -4.76
C ALA A 132 2.86 8.82 -4.66
N ILE A 133 4.12 8.62 -5.05
CA ILE A 133 5.15 9.68 -5.07
C ILE A 133 4.79 10.77 -6.08
N PHE A 134 4.36 10.38 -7.28
CA PHE A 134 4.04 11.32 -8.35
C PHE A 134 2.79 12.15 -7.99
N ALA A 135 1.72 11.53 -7.50
CA ALA A 135 0.53 12.23 -7.02
C ALA A 135 0.87 13.25 -5.91
N ARG A 136 1.74 12.87 -4.96
CA ARG A 136 2.24 13.79 -3.92
C ARG A 136 3.01 14.97 -4.54
N LYS A 137 3.89 14.72 -5.51
CA LYS A 137 4.69 15.76 -6.17
C LYS A 137 3.83 16.74 -6.97
N VAL A 138 2.81 16.26 -7.66
CA VAL A 138 1.82 17.10 -8.35
C VAL A 138 1.09 17.99 -7.35
N ALA A 139 0.67 17.45 -6.20
CA ALA A 139 0.00 18.23 -5.16
C ALA A 139 0.91 19.29 -4.51
N GLU A 140 2.17 18.94 -4.23
CA GLU A 140 3.17 19.89 -3.73
C GLU A 140 3.40 21.03 -4.73
N TYR A 141 3.52 20.70 -6.03
CA TYR A 141 3.67 21.69 -7.09
C TYR A 141 2.44 22.59 -7.20
N ALA A 142 1.25 22.02 -7.22
CA ALA A 142 -0.02 22.74 -7.28
C ALA A 142 -0.16 23.77 -6.15
N ALA A 143 0.19 23.35 -4.93
CA ALA A 143 0.15 24.21 -3.75
C ALA A 143 1.15 25.38 -3.85
N ARG A 144 2.36 25.14 -4.36
CA ARG A 144 3.38 26.18 -4.54
C ARG A 144 3.04 27.15 -5.68
N SER A 145 2.43 26.65 -6.74
CA SER A 145 2.08 27.42 -7.94
C SER A 145 0.65 27.98 -7.92
N SER A 146 -0.07 27.86 -6.80
CA SER A 146 -1.46 28.33 -6.64
C SER A 146 -2.44 27.76 -7.68
N ILE A 147 -2.21 26.53 -8.14
CA ILE A 147 -3.06 25.82 -9.10
C ILE A 147 -4.18 25.10 -8.34
N LYS A 148 -5.43 25.35 -8.70
CA LYS A 148 -6.58 24.62 -8.15
C LYS A 148 -6.62 23.20 -8.73
N LEU A 149 -6.42 22.20 -7.88
CA LEU A 149 -6.35 20.79 -8.25
C LEU A 149 -7.21 19.92 -7.32
N ASN A 150 -7.97 18.99 -7.89
CA ASN A 150 -8.68 17.97 -7.10
C ASN A 150 -7.69 16.87 -6.67
N TYR A 151 -7.10 17.01 -5.49
CA TYR A 151 -6.09 16.07 -5.00
C TYR A 151 -6.60 14.64 -4.85
N ALA A 152 -7.87 14.45 -4.48
CA ALA A 152 -8.45 13.11 -4.35
C ALA A 152 -8.46 12.38 -5.71
N LEU A 153 -8.80 13.11 -6.79
CA LEU A 153 -8.75 12.57 -8.15
C LEU A 153 -7.31 12.25 -8.58
N ILE A 154 -6.33 13.11 -8.26
CA ILE A 154 -4.92 12.84 -8.57
C ILE A 154 -4.41 11.63 -7.79
N GLY A 155 -4.83 11.46 -6.54
CA GLY A 155 -4.54 10.26 -5.76
C GLY A 155 -5.11 9.00 -6.40
N ALA A 156 -6.36 9.04 -6.87
CA ALA A 156 -6.98 7.94 -7.61
C ALA A 156 -6.26 7.65 -8.94
N ALA A 157 -5.84 8.69 -9.67
CA ALA A 157 -5.02 8.56 -10.87
C ALA A 157 -3.66 7.90 -10.59
N GLY A 158 -3.06 8.14 -9.42
CA GLY A 158 -1.86 7.44 -8.98
C GLY A 158 -2.09 5.98 -8.61
N TYR A 159 -3.33 5.57 -8.34
CA TYR A 159 -3.67 4.17 -8.05
C TYR A 159 -3.96 3.36 -9.32
N SER A 160 -4.28 4.02 -10.45
CA SER A 160 -4.69 3.35 -11.68
C SER A 160 -3.62 2.44 -12.30
N GLY A 161 -2.34 2.59 -11.92
CA GLY A 161 -1.28 1.68 -12.38
C GLY A 161 -1.44 0.24 -11.91
N LEU A 162 -2.22 0.00 -10.86
CA LEU A 162 -2.53 -1.36 -10.39
C LEU A 162 -3.55 -2.07 -11.27
N MET A 163 -4.36 -1.34 -12.05
CA MET A 163 -5.36 -1.93 -12.95
C MET A 163 -4.77 -2.79 -14.07
N VAL A 164 -3.46 -2.69 -14.31
CA VAL A 164 -2.75 -3.43 -15.36
C VAL A 164 -2.51 -4.89 -14.98
N TRP A 165 -2.48 -5.19 -13.68
CA TRP A 165 -2.10 -6.50 -13.13
C TRP A 165 -3.27 -7.23 -12.46
N HIS A 166 -4.50 -6.76 -12.71
CA HIS A 166 -5.76 -7.35 -12.27
C HIS A 166 -6.54 -7.81 -13.50
#